data_AF-A0A5E5QRX9-F1
#
_entry.id   AF-A0A5E5QRX9-F1
#
_cell.length_a   1.000
_cell.length_b   1.000
_cell.length_c   1.000
_cell.angle_alpha   90.00
_cell.angle_beta   90.00
_cell.angle_gamma   90.00
#
_symmetry.space_group_name_H-M   'P 1'
#
loop_
_entity.id
_entity.type
_entity.pdbx_description
1 polymer ?
#
loop_
_entity_poly.entity_id
_entity_poly.type
_entity_poly.pdbx_seq_one_letter_code
_entity_poly.pdbx_strand_id
1 'polypeptide(L)'
;MKNLVIYQAKNGAIELKADSNVEAIWASQKQIAQVFDVTPQNITIHLKQIFTNGELEEKSTCKESLQVQKEGNREVKRNIKEYNLDVIIAVGYRINSVLGTKFRVWATKTLKQHIIQGYAINKNRIKQNYQEFMNAVENVKLLTKNKPNEKDKLVGLVLLLLNTKNQQRN
;
A
#
# COMPACT_ATOMS: atom_id res chain seq x y z
N MET A 1 0.02 4.84 -17.38
CA MET A 1 0.79 4.52 -16.16
C MET A 1 -0.07 4.85 -14.96
N LYS A 2 -0.25 3.94 -14.00
CA LYS A 2 -1.06 4.17 -12.79
C LYS A 2 -0.12 4.27 -11.59
N ASN A 3 0.03 5.47 -11.03
CA ASN A 3 0.81 5.71 -9.81
C ASN A 3 -0.12 5.52 -8.60
N LEU A 4 0.28 4.68 -7.63
CA LEU A 4 -0.50 4.51 -6.41
C LEU A 4 0.13 5.33 -5.29
N VAL A 5 -0.58 6.36 -4.85
CA VAL A 5 -0.15 7.24 -3.76
C VAL A 5 -0.74 6.75 -2.44
N ILE A 6 0.11 6.24 -1.54
CA ILE A 6 -0.34 5.66 -0.26
C ILE A 6 -0.39 6.71 0.85
N TYR A 7 0.49 7.71 0.80
CA TYR A 7 0.51 8.75 1.81
C TYR A 7 0.95 10.10 1.24
N GLN A 8 0.28 11.14 1.70
CA GLN A 8 0.49 12.52 1.26
C GLN A 8 0.97 13.31 2.49
N ALA A 9 2.29 13.39 2.67
CA ALA A 9 2.85 14.42 3.54
C ALA A 9 2.58 15.76 2.86
N LYS A 10 2.35 16.82 3.65
CA LYS A 10 1.97 18.19 3.21
C LYS A 10 2.86 18.83 2.11
N ASN A 11 3.89 18.15 1.61
CA ASN A 11 4.87 18.63 0.65
C ASN A 11 5.30 17.55 -0.38
N GLY A 12 4.80 16.31 -0.31
CA GLY A 12 5.36 15.20 -1.07
C GLY A 12 4.42 14.02 -1.08
N ALA A 13 3.83 13.76 -2.25
CA ALA A 13 3.12 12.53 -2.52
C ALA A 13 4.12 11.37 -2.48
N ILE A 14 3.84 10.34 -1.70
CA ILE A 14 4.57 9.08 -1.80
C ILE A 14 4.01 8.36 -3.02
N GLU A 15 4.69 8.50 -4.15
CA GLU A 15 4.43 7.70 -5.34
C GLU A 15 5.15 6.36 -5.19
N LEU A 16 4.43 5.34 -4.74
CA LEU A 16 4.94 3.98 -4.84
C LEU A 16 4.46 3.39 -6.17
N LYS A 17 5.38 2.71 -6.85
CA LYS A 17 5.03 1.95 -8.04
C LYS A 17 4.14 0.80 -7.57
N ALA A 18 2.85 0.92 -7.80
CA ALA A 18 1.98 -0.24 -7.81
C ALA A 18 2.21 -0.96 -9.14
N ASP A 19 2.29 -2.29 -9.07
CA ASP A 19 2.24 -3.08 -10.29
C ASP A 19 0.91 -2.87 -11.00
N SER A 20 0.85 -3.24 -12.27
CA SER A 20 -0.32 -3.11 -13.16
C SER A 20 -1.59 -3.72 -12.56
N ASN A 21 -1.39 -4.68 -11.65
CA ASN A 21 -2.37 -5.17 -10.69
C ASN A 21 -2.20 -4.41 -9.39
N VAL A 22 -3.20 -3.60 -9.03
CA VAL A 22 -3.27 -2.75 -7.82
C VAL A 22 -3.12 -3.53 -6.49
N GLU A 23 -2.92 -4.85 -6.54
CA GLU A 23 -2.88 -5.77 -5.41
C GLU A 23 -1.60 -5.70 -4.58
N ALA A 24 -0.48 -5.22 -5.12
CA ALA A 24 0.77 -5.26 -4.37
C ALA A 24 1.65 -4.03 -4.58
N ILE A 25 1.85 -3.30 -3.49
CA ILE A 25 2.82 -2.20 -3.40
C ILE A 25 4.16 -2.79 -3.03
N TRP A 26 5.17 -2.47 -3.83
CA TRP A 26 6.55 -2.87 -3.61
C TRP A 26 7.45 -1.64 -3.60
N ALA A 27 8.41 -1.62 -2.67
CA ALA A 27 9.39 -0.54 -2.56
C ALA A 27 10.76 -1.11 -2.24
N SER A 28 11.78 -0.64 -2.96
CA SER A 28 13.17 -0.87 -2.57
C SER A 28 13.48 -0.14 -1.25
N GLN A 29 14.49 -0.64 -0.54
CA GLN A 29 15.02 0.01 0.67
C GLN A 29 15.28 1.52 0.48
N LYS A 30 15.80 1.91 -0.70
CA LYS A 30 16.06 3.31 -1.04
C LYS A 30 14.78 4.13 -1.13
N GLN A 31 13.72 3.59 -1.73
CA GLN A 31 12.43 4.28 -1.82
C GLN A 31 11.78 4.43 -0.45
N ILE A 32 11.86 3.41 0.40
CA ILE A 32 11.36 3.48 1.79
C ILE A 32 12.11 4.56 2.57
N ALA A 33 13.43 4.65 2.40
CA ALA A 33 14.25 5.69 3.02
C ALA A 33 13.81 7.10 2.62
N GLN A 34 13.54 7.33 1.34
CA GLN A 34 13.04 8.60 0.81
C GLN A 34 11.66 8.96 1.37
N VAL A 35 10.76 7.97 1.47
CA VAL A 35 9.41 8.12 2.02
C VAL A 35 9.43 8.68 3.44
N PHE A 36 10.35 8.19 4.27
CA PHE A 36 10.41 8.56 5.68
C PHE A 36 11.50 9.59 6.00
N ASP A 37 12.16 10.13 4.97
CA ASP A 37 13.26 11.10 5.09
C ASP A 37 14.34 10.63 6.07
N VAL A 38 14.86 9.42 5.80
CA VAL A 38 15.95 8.80 6.55
C VAL A 38 16.98 8.19 5.60
N THR A 39 18.11 7.74 6.14
CA THR A 39 19.13 7.05 5.35
C THR A 39 18.69 5.62 5.03
N PRO A 40 19.10 5.05 3.88
CA PRO A 40 18.89 3.64 3.60
C PRO A 40 19.44 2.74 4.71
N GLN A 41 20.60 3.06 5.29
CA GLN A 41 21.21 2.29 6.38
C GLN A 41 20.28 2.17 7.59
N ASN A 42 19.53 3.22 7.92
CA ASN A 42 18.51 3.17 8.97
C ASN A 42 17.40 2.16 8.64
N ILE A 43 16.97 2.11 7.38
CA ILE A 43 16.01 1.09 6.91
C ILE A 43 16.59 -0.32 7.07
N THR A 44 17.87 -0.56 6.73
CA THR A 44 18.51 -1.88 6.93
C THR A 44 18.44 -2.32 8.39
N ILE A 45 18.67 -1.42 9.33
CA ILE A 45 18.62 -1.72 10.77
C ILE A 45 17.20 -2.19 11.15
N HIS A 46 16.18 -1.43 10.74
CA HIS A 46 14.79 -1.80 11.03
C HIS A 46 14.35 -3.09 10.36
N LEU A 47 14.72 -3.32 9.09
CA LEU A 47 14.45 -4.57 8.38
C LEU A 47 15.05 -5.77 9.10
N LYS A 48 16.32 -5.67 9.51
CA LYS A 48 17.00 -6.74 10.27
C LYS A 48 16.23 -7.05 11.55
N GLN A 49 15.82 -6.03 12.30
CA GLN A 49 15.06 -6.21 13.54
C GLN A 49 13.69 -6.85 13.31
N ILE A 50 12.95 -6.39 12.29
CA ILE A 50 11.63 -6.94 11.91
C ILE A 50 11.73 -8.45 11.66
N PHE A 51 12.69 -8.88 10.84
CA PHE A 51 12.86 -10.29 10.50
C PHE A 51 13.44 -11.11 11.66
N THR A 52 14.42 -10.56 12.40
CA THR A 52 15.02 -11.25 13.55
C THR A 52 14.02 -11.48 14.67
N ASN A 53 13.11 -10.54 14.88
CA ASN A 53 12.06 -10.65 15.91
C ASN A 53 10.87 -11.50 15.45
N GLY A 54 10.86 -11.99 14.21
CA GLY A 54 9.75 -12.76 13.65
C GLY A 54 8.46 -11.95 13.47
N GLU A 55 8.53 -10.62 13.39
CA GLU A 55 7.34 -9.78 13.13
C GLU A 55 6.79 -10.02 11.73
N LEU A 56 7.68 -10.22 10.76
CA LEU A 56 7.37 -10.57 9.38
C LEU A 56 8.34 -11.64 8.88
N GLU A 57 7.91 -12.44 7.90
CA GLU A 57 8.77 -13.42 7.25
C GLU A 57 9.40 -12.82 5.97
N GLU A 58 10.72 -12.86 5.86
CA GLU A 58 11.43 -12.27 4.70
C GLU A 58 11.00 -12.92 3.37
N LYS A 59 10.76 -14.23 3.36
CA LYS A 59 10.39 -14.97 2.12
C LYS A 59 9.06 -14.53 1.50
N SER A 60 8.09 -14.10 2.32
CA SER A 60 6.76 -13.68 1.85
C SER A 60 6.65 -12.17 1.63
N THR A 61 7.57 -11.40 2.22
CA THR A 61 7.51 -9.93 2.22
C THR A 61 8.65 -9.25 1.44
N CYS A 62 9.62 -10.01 0.95
CA CYS A 62 10.74 -9.55 0.13
C CYS A 62 10.81 -10.32 -1.19
N LYS A 63 11.06 -9.61 -2.29
CA LYS A 63 11.36 -10.21 -3.60
C LYS A 63 12.62 -9.60 -4.20
N GLU A 64 13.32 -10.37 -5.03
CA GLU A 64 14.38 -9.82 -5.88
C GLU A 64 13.78 -9.27 -7.16
N SER A 65 14.14 -8.03 -7.49
CA SER A 65 13.73 -7.32 -8.70
C SER A 65 14.97 -6.98 -9.51
N LEU A 66 14.93 -7.28 -10.80
CA LEU A 66 15.99 -6.90 -11.74
C LEU A 66 15.77 -5.46 -12.17
N GLN A 67 16.56 -4.55 -11.61
CA GLN A 67 16.55 -3.16 -12.07
C GLN A 67 17.66 -2.96 -13.10
N VAL A 68 17.25 -2.55 -14.30
CA VAL A 68 18.17 -2.06 -15.34
C VAL A 68 18.38 -0.57 -15.10
N GLN A 69 19.63 -0.17 -14.90
CA GLN A 69 20.03 1.23 -14.81
C GLN A 69 21.05 1.55 -15.90
N LYS A 70 20.88 2.66 -16.60
CA LYS A 70 21.92 3.19 -17.49
C LYS A 70 22.94 3.98 -16.66
N GLU A 71 24.19 3.53 -16.69
CA GLU A 71 25.33 4.24 -16.12
C GLU A 71 26.26 4.64 -17.28
N GLY A 72 26.23 5.91 -17.70
CA GLY A 72 26.92 6.35 -18.91
C GLY A 72 26.35 5.64 -20.15
N ASN A 73 27.22 4.98 -20.92
CA ASN A 73 26.84 4.23 -22.12
C ASN A 73 26.50 2.75 -21.87
N ARG A 74 26.57 2.26 -20.63
CA ARG A 74 26.31 0.84 -20.30
C ARG A 74 25.01 0.65 -19.54
N GLU A 75 24.29 -0.41 -19.89
CA GLU A 75 23.17 -0.92 -19.09
C GLU A 75 23.70 -1.88 -18.04
N VAL A 76 23.50 -1.53 -16.77
CA VAL A 76 23.89 -2.36 -15.63
C VAL A 76 22.63 -2.94 -15.02
N LYS A 77 22.58 -4.27 -14.94
CA LYS A 77 21.53 -5.01 -14.22
C LYS A 77 21.97 -5.20 -12.78
N ARG A 78 21.15 -4.77 -11.82
CA ARG A 78 21.35 -5.07 -10.40
C ARG A 78 20.15 -5.81 -9.86
N ASN A 79 20.41 -6.87 -9.09
CA ASN A 79 19.40 -7.46 -8.24
C ASN A 79 19.18 -6.52 -7.06
N ILE A 80 17.96 -6.01 -6.94
CA ILE A 80 17.55 -5.13 -5.84
C ILE A 80 16.43 -5.83 -5.10
N LYS A 81 16.53 -5.83 -3.77
CA LYS A 81 15.44 -6.29 -2.92
C LYS A 81 14.34 -5.25 -2.87
N GLU A 82 13.12 -5.69 -3.13
CA GLU A 82 11.90 -4.92 -2.93
C GLU A 82 11.07 -5.53 -1.81
N TYR A 83 10.44 -4.66 -1.03
CA TYR A 83 9.66 -5.02 0.14
C TYR A 83 8.20 -4.62 -0.05
N ASN A 84 7.29 -5.47 0.43
CA ASN A 84 5.86 -5.26 0.28
C ASN A 84 5.31 -4.17 1.23
N LEU A 85 4.01 -3.91 1.16
CA LEU A 85 3.33 -2.92 1.99
C LEU A 85 3.48 -3.19 3.50
N ASP A 86 3.45 -4.45 3.93
CA ASP A 86 3.52 -4.81 5.36
C ASP A 86 4.84 -4.37 5.95
N VAL A 87 5.94 -4.59 5.23
CA VAL A 87 7.28 -4.13 5.63
C VAL A 87 7.33 -2.61 5.67
N ILE A 88 6.76 -1.92 4.67
CA ILE A 88 6.73 -0.45 4.63
C ILE A 88 5.98 0.11 5.85
N ILE A 89 4.86 -0.49 6.23
CA ILE A 89 4.08 -0.11 7.40
C ILE A 89 4.87 -0.37 8.68
N ALA A 90 5.42 -1.58 8.86
CA ALA A 90 6.20 -1.95 10.03
C ALA A 90 7.40 -1.02 10.25
N VAL A 91 8.14 -0.73 9.18
CA VAL A 91 9.24 0.23 9.19
C VAL A 91 8.74 1.64 9.55
N GLY A 92 7.62 2.10 8.98
CA GLY A 92 7.03 3.41 9.26
C GLY A 92 6.66 3.61 10.74
N TYR A 93 6.26 2.55 11.43
CA TYR A 93 6.01 2.59 12.88
C TYR A 93 7.29 2.69 13.71
N ARG A 94 8.40 2.12 13.22
CA ARG A 94 9.69 2.07 13.94
C ARG A 94 10.58 3.30 13.72
N ILE A 95 10.41 4.01 12.60
CA ILE A 95 11.25 5.16 12.26
C ILE A 95 11.02 6.36 13.18
N ASN A 96 12.11 6.87 13.75
CA ASN A 96 12.12 8.14 14.44
C ASN A 96 12.44 9.30 13.48
N SER A 97 11.43 9.77 12.74
CA SER A 97 11.52 10.96 11.90
C SER A 97 10.25 11.79 11.96
N VAL A 98 10.30 13.04 11.48
CA VAL A 98 9.10 13.90 11.34
C VAL A 98 8.08 13.24 10.43
N LEU A 99 8.52 12.63 9.33
CA LEU A 99 7.62 11.91 8.41
C LEU A 99 7.08 10.63 9.03
N GLY A 100 7.89 9.85 9.75
CA GLY A 100 7.43 8.68 10.52
C GLY A 100 6.38 9.06 11.56
N THR A 101 6.57 10.19 12.25
CA THR A 101 5.58 10.71 13.22
C THR A 101 4.27 11.08 12.55
N LYS A 102 4.32 11.82 11.44
CA LYS A 102 3.11 12.17 10.68
C LYS A 102 2.43 10.94 10.08
N PHE A 103 3.20 9.92 9.68
CA PHE A 103 2.69 8.63 9.22
C PHE A 103 1.92 7.94 10.34
N ARG A 104 2.50 7.81 11.55
CA ARG A 104 1.82 7.21 12.71
C ARG A 104 0.53 7.94 13.07
N VAL A 105 0.54 9.29 13.13
CA VAL A 105 -0.67 10.08 13.39
C VAL A 105 -1.76 9.79 12.35
N TRP A 106 -1.40 9.72 11.07
CA TRP A 106 -2.34 9.38 10.00
C TRP A 106 -2.85 7.94 10.11
N ALA A 107 -1.97 6.97 10.36
CA ALA A 107 -2.31 5.56 10.46
C ALA A 107 -3.25 5.30 11.65
N THR A 108 -2.94 5.87 12.82
CA THR A 108 -3.81 5.80 14.00
C THR A 108 -5.17 6.42 13.74
N LYS A 109 -5.24 7.58 13.07
CA LYS A 109 -6.52 8.21 12.72
C LYS A 109 -7.35 7.34 11.77
N THR A 110 -6.70 6.78 10.75
CA THR A 110 -7.35 5.91 9.75
C THR A 110 -7.88 4.64 10.41
N LEU A 111 -7.06 3.97 11.22
CA LEU A 111 -7.46 2.77 11.96
C LEU A 111 -8.60 3.06 12.93
N LYS A 112 -8.52 4.17 13.69
CA LYS A 112 -9.59 4.60 14.60
C LYS A 112 -10.89 4.86 13.85
N GLN A 113 -10.83 5.51 12.69
CA GLN A 113 -12.02 5.76 11.86
C GLN A 113 -12.65 4.43 11.43
N HIS A 114 -11.83 3.50 10.94
CA HIS A 114 -12.31 2.18 10.52
C HIS A 114 -12.95 1.40 11.68
N ILE A 115 -12.32 1.38 12.86
CA ILE A 115 -12.86 0.68 14.04
C ILE A 115 -14.19 1.29 14.50
N ILE A 116 -14.31 2.62 14.52
CA ILE A 116 -15.51 3.30 15.03
C ILE A 116 -16.66 3.29 14.01
N GLN A 117 -16.35 3.51 12.73
CA GLN A 117 -17.35 3.75 11.68
C GLN A 117 -17.58 2.52 10.77
N GLY A 118 -16.73 1.50 10.87
CA GLY A 118 -16.70 0.35 9.97
C GLY A 118 -16.01 0.63 8.62
N TYR A 119 -15.55 1.86 8.38
CA TYR A 119 -14.93 2.27 7.10
C TYR A 119 -13.93 3.40 7.29
N ALA A 120 -13.02 3.57 6.32
CA ALA A 120 -12.12 4.71 6.23
C ALA A 120 -12.28 5.39 4.86
N ILE A 121 -12.35 6.72 4.84
CA ILE A 121 -12.54 7.50 3.60
C ILE A 121 -11.31 8.36 3.32
N ASN A 122 -10.71 8.16 2.15
CA ASN A 122 -9.70 9.06 1.62
C ASN A 122 -10.35 10.16 0.75
N LYS A 123 -10.67 11.30 1.37
CA LYS A 123 -11.33 12.44 0.70
C LYS A 123 -10.53 12.99 -0.48
N ASN A 124 -9.20 13.04 -0.36
CA ASN A 124 -8.35 13.57 -1.43
C ASN A 124 -8.37 12.67 -2.67
N ARG A 125 -8.33 11.35 -2.47
CA ARG A 125 -8.43 10.39 -3.57
C ARG A 125 -9.80 10.42 -4.24
N ILE A 126 -10.87 10.57 -3.46
CA ILE A 126 -12.21 10.79 -4.02
C ILE A 126 -12.25 12.08 -4.83
N LYS A 127 -11.67 13.18 -4.33
CA LYS A 127 -11.63 14.44 -5.08
C LYS A 127 -10.86 14.29 -6.41
N GLN A 128 -9.77 13.54 -6.42
CA GLN A 128 -8.98 13.27 -7.63
C GLN A 128 -9.71 12.39 -8.64
N ASN A 129 -10.48 11.39 -8.15
CA ASN A 129 -11.17 10.40 -8.99
C ASN A 129 -12.69 10.52 -8.86
N TYR A 130 -13.20 11.75 -8.76
CA TYR A 130 -14.58 11.99 -8.33
C TYR A 130 -15.62 11.33 -9.25
N GLN A 131 -15.41 11.41 -10.56
CA GLN A 131 -16.33 10.83 -11.54
C GLN A 131 -16.40 9.30 -11.42
N GLU A 132 -15.25 8.62 -11.32
CA GLU A 132 -15.18 7.17 -11.14
C GLU A 132 -15.83 6.74 -9.83
N PHE A 133 -15.61 7.51 -8.76
CA PHE A 133 -16.24 7.27 -7.47
C PHE A 133 -17.76 7.37 -7.54
N MET A 134 -18.29 8.41 -8.20
CA MET A 134 -19.74 8.58 -8.36
C MET A 134 -20.37 7.47 -9.19
N ASN A 135 -19.72 7.03 -10.27
CA ASN A 135 -20.16 5.87 -11.05
C ASN A 135 -20.23 4.61 -10.18
N ALA A 136 -19.23 4.38 -9.32
CA ALA A 136 -19.25 3.24 -8.39
C ALA A 136 -20.41 3.33 -7.38
N VAL A 137 -20.69 4.52 -6.85
CA VAL A 137 -21.83 4.77 -5.94
C VAL A 137 -23.16 4.50 -6.63
N GLU A 138 -23.32 4.91 -7.89
CA GLU A 138 -24.53 4.66 -8.67
C GLU A 138 -24.75 3.17 -8.91
N ASN A 139 -23.71 2.44 -9.31
CA ASN A 139 -23.76 0.99 -9.48
C ASN A 139 -24.20 0.28 -8.19
N VAL A 140 -23.65 0.66 -7.03
CA VAL A 140 -24.06 0.08 -5.74
C VAL A 140 -25.54 0.36 -5.45
N LYS A 141 -26.03 1.58 -5.72
CA LYS A 141 -27.45 1.92 -5.52
C LYS A 141 -28.37 1.07 -6.39
N LEU A 142 -28.00 0.83 -7.65
CA LEU A 142 -28.76 -0.02 -8.58
C LEU A 142 -28.89 -1.46 -8.05
N LEU A 143 -27.82 -2.01 -7.47
CA LEU A 143 -27.82 -3.35 -6.87
C LEU A 143 -28.75 -3.44 -5.65
N THR A 144 -28.90 -2.36 -4.88
CA THR A 144 -29.74 -2.38 -3.66
C THR A 144 -31.23 -2.18 -3.89
N LYS A 145 -31.65 -1.70 -5.07
CA LYS A 145 -33.07 -1.49 -5.42
C LYS A 145 -33.81 -2.78 -5.78
N ASN A 146 -33.07 -3.84 -6.14
CA ASN A 146 -33.62 -5.17 -6.40
C ASN A 146 -33.31 -6.08 -5.20
N LYS A 147 -34.29 -6.42 -4.35
CA LYS A 147 -34.15 -7.42 -3.26
C LYS A 147 -35.30 -8.43 -3.37
N PRO A 148 -35.11 -9.75 -3.09
CA PRO A 148 -34.49 -10.25 -1.86
C PRO A 148 -33.58 -11.50 -1.93
N ASN A 149 -33.12 -11.99 -3.10
CA ASN A 149 -32.52 -13.35 -3.17
C ASN A 149 -31.03 -13.42 -3.59
N GLU A 150 -30.20 -12.49 -3.12
CA GLU A 150 -28.76 -12.49 -3.47
C GLU A 150 -27.86 -12.29 -2.25
N LYS A 151 -28.01 -13.15 -1.23
CA LYS A 151 -26.98 -13.32 -0.20
C LYS A 151 -25.61 -13.60 -0.83
N ASP A 152 -25.57 -14.34 -1.93
CA ASP A 152 -24.34 -14.72 -2.61
C ASP A 152 -23.65 -13.55 -3.34
N LYS A 153 -24.38 -12.56 -3.86
CA LYS A 153 -23.77 -11.38 -4.50
C LYS A 153 -23.32 -10.32 -3.50
N LEU A 154 -24.01 -10.17 -2.37
CA LEU A 154 -23.58 -9.31 -1.27
C LEU A 154 -22.28 -9.81 -0.65
N VAL A 155 -22.15 -11.13 -0.44
CA VAL A 155 -20.89 -11.75 -0.01
C VAL A 155 -19.79 -11.53 -1.06
N GLY A 156 -20.10 -11.67 -2.35
CA GLY A 156 -19.16 -11.39 -3.44
C GLY A 156 -18.66 -9.94 -3.49
N LEU A 157 -19.52 -8.94 -3.26
CA LEU A 157 -19.14 -7.52 -3.28
C LEU A 157 -18.41 -7.08 -2.01
N VAL A 158 -18.81 -7.61 -0.85
CA VAL A 158 -18.09 -7.43 0.41
C VAL A 158 -16.71 -8.06 0.31
N LEU A 159 -16.57 -9.23 -0.31
CA LEU A 159 -15.26 -9.81 -0.63
C LEU A 159 -14.48 -8.97 -1.65
N LEU A 160 -15.13 -8.33 -2.62
CA LEU A 160 -14.48 -7.44 -3.60
C LEU A 160 -13.96 -6.13 -2.97
N LEU A 161 -14.61 -5.67 -1.90
CA LEU A 161 -14.24 -4.50 -1.11
C LEU A 161 -13.30 -4.81 0.06
N LEU A 162 -13.31 -6.06 0.57
CA LEU A 162 -12.50 -6.51 1.72
C LEU A 162 -11.29 -7.38 1.35
N ASN A 163 -11.20 -7.94 0.13
CA ASN A 163 -10.09 -8.79 -0.29
C ASN A 163 -9.89 -8.74 -1.82
N THR A 164 -8.80 -8.11 -2.27
CA THR A 164 -8.14 -8.54 -3.51
C THR A 164 -7.53 -9.93 -3.27
N LYS A 165 -8.39 -10.93 -3.48
CA LYS A 165 -8.17 -12.36 -3.77
C LYS A 165 -6.96 -13.06 -3.12
N ASN A 166 -7.24 -13.72 -2.00
CA ASN A 166 -6.61 -15.01 -1.70
C ASN A 166 -7.54 -16.14 -2.17
N GLN A 167 -6.93 -17.16 -2.80
CA GLN A 167 -7.48 -18.45 -3.26
C GLN A 167 -8.21 -18.47 -4.62
N GLN A 168 -7.45 -18.74 -5.67
CA GLN A 168 -7.51 -20.04 -6.37
C GLN A 168 -6.12 -20.38 -6.92
N ARG A 169 -5.46 -21.36 -6.29
CA ARG A 169 -4.51 -22.29 -6.90
C ARG A 169 -4.19 -23.39 -5.89
N ASN A 170 -4.89 -24.51 -6.05
CA ASN A 170 -4.20 -25.80 -6.14
C ASN A 170 -3.36 -25.80 -7.42
#